data_AF-A0A3R9WK98-F1
#
_entry.id   AF-A0A3R9WK98-F1
#
_cell.length_a   1.000
_cell.length_b   1.000
_cell.length_c   1.000
_cell.angle_alpha   90.00
_cell.angle_beta   90.00
_cell.angle_gamma   90.00
#
_symmetry.space_group_name_H-M   'P 1'
#
loop_
_entity.id
_entity.type
_entity.pdbx_description
1 polymer ?
#
loop_
_entity_poly.entity_id
_entity_poly.type
_entity_poly.pdbx_seq_one_letter_code
_entity_poly.pdbx_strand_id
1 'polypeptide(L)'
;MSESLNPQSSAPEAAPAPQAAPAPEAAPAPEAAYTPPRWRTESRFGPEGPAPDPAGSHHDRRIRSFQPRRSRVTTSQEDALRRLWGTWGLDIDGKRVLDLDTLFDGRPVVLEIGFGMGEATAQMAAADPETGILAADVHTPGQGNLLALAERGGLDNIRVANGDAIILLREMLAPDSLAGLRVYFPDPWPKKRHHKRRLIQPEFLTLAATRLAPGAVLHCATDWEPYAEQMLEVLSAHPDFENTVPEGGYAPRPAFRPLTRFEGQGLDKGHVVHDLLFRRRKN
;
A
#
# COMPACT_ATOMS: atom_id res chain seq x y z
N MET A 1 105.32 3.80 23.05
CA MET A 1 104.73 5.14 22.99
C MET A 1 103.24 5.00 23.30
N SER A 2 102.83 5.59 24.43
CA SER A 2 101.44 5.94 24.78
C SER A 2 100.48 4.79 25.12
N GLU A 3 100.59 4.27 26.34
CA GLU A 3 99.44 3.79 27.12
C GLU A 3 98.69 4.99 27.71
N SER A 4 97.35 4.95 27.75
CA SER A 4 96.55 5.14 28.98
C SER A 4 95.11 5.59 28.71
N LEU A 5 94.21 4.78 29.25
CA LEU A 5 93.09 5.14 30.13
C LEU A 5 92.05 6.18 29.66
N ASN A 6 90.84 5.64 29.52
CA ASN A 6 89.56 6.33 29.51
C ASN A 6 89.09 6.59 30.95
N PRO A 7 88.67 7.82 31.33
CA PRO A 7 87.83 8.02 32.50
C PRO A 7 86.49 8.68 32.17
N GLN A 8 85.51 8.25 32.96
CA GLN A 8 84.12 8.67 33.01
C GLN A 8 83.94 10.16 33.36
N SER A 9 82.82 10.74 32.93
CA SER A 9 82.17 11.85 33.64
C SER A 9 80.65 11.77 33.53
N SER A 10 80.04 12.09 34.66
CA SER A 10 78.66 11.99 35.14
C SER A 10 77.65 12.98 34.55
N ALA A 11 76.37 12.60 34.52
CA ALA A 11 75.25 13.46 34.97
C ALA A 11 73.96 12.62 35.18
N PRO A 12 73.09 12.97 36.15
CA PRO A 12 72.02 12.12 36.66
C PRO A 12 70.67 12.31 35.94
N GLU A 13 69.89 11.23 35.95
CA GLU A 13 68.55 11.07 35.37
C GLU A 13 67.49 11.79 36.22
N ALA A 14 66.78 12.76 35.63
CA ALA A 14 65.70 13.50 36.28
C ALA A 14 64.35 12.78 36.08
N ALA A 15 63.65 12.55 37.18
CA ALA A 15 62.36 11.86 37.24
C ALA A 15 61.26 12.60 36.44
N PRO A 16 60.38 11.90 35.70
CA PRO A 16 59.24 12.51 35.05
C PRO A 16 58.11 12.84 36.05
N ALA A 17 57.53 14.03 35.89
CA ALA A 17 56.41 14.53 36.67
C ALA A 17 55.12 13.68 36.49
N PRO A 18 54.25 13.60 37.51
CA PRO A 18 53.03 12.79 37.43
C PRO A 18 52.02 13.37 36.43
N GLN A 19 51.56 12.53 35.50
CA GLN A 19 50.45 12.85 34.60
C GLN A 19 49.13 12.92 35.40
N ALA A 20 48.42 14.03 35.23
CA ALA A 20 47.09 14.23 35.79
C ALA A 20 46.08 13.26 35.13
N ALA A 21 45.32 12.54 35.94
CA ALA A 21 44.23 11.70 35.48
C ALA A 21 43.12 12.54 34.81
N PRO A 22 42.52 12.07 33.69
CA PRO A 22 41.40 12.77 33.07
C PRO A 22 40.16 12.70 33.97
N ALA A 23 39.43 13.83 34.06
CA ALA A 23 38.18 13.96 34.79
C ALA A 23 37.09 13.04 34.20
N PRO A 24 36.16 12.50 35.03
CA PRO A 24 35.11 11.60 34.56
C PRO A 24 34.13 12.33 33.63
N GLU A 25 33.84 11.68 32.50
CA GLU A 25 32.90 12.11 31.47
C GLU A 25 31.48 12.25 32.07
N ALA A 26 30.87 13.41 31.89
CA ALA A 26 29.53 13.70 32.42
C ALA A 26 28.48 12.80 31.74
N ALA A 27 27.65 12.14 32.54
CA ALA A 27 26.56 11.31 32.05
C ALA A 27 25.60 12.13 31.15
N PRO A 28 25.11 11.56 30.03
CA PRO A 28 24.20 12.27 29.15
C PRO A 28 22.89 12.60 29.86
N ALA A 29 22.40 13.83 29.66
CA ALA A 29 21.12 14.30 30.17
C ALA A 29 19.97 13.42 29.66
N PRO A 30 18.90 13.19 30.46
CA PRO A 30 17.79 12.37 30.04
C PRO A 30 17.14 12.97 28.80
N GLU A 31 17.04 12.13 27.76
CA GLU A 31 16.43 12.43 26.47
C GLU A 31 15.01 12.95 26.70
N ALA A 32 14.77 14.21 26.34
CA ALA A 32 13.45 14.82 26.48
C ALA A 32 12.42 13.97 25.72
N ALA A 33 11.44 13.42 26.45
CA ALA A 33 10.40 12.58 25.88
C ALA A 33 9.74 13.31 24.69
N TYR A 34 9.94 12.75 23.51
CA TYR A 34 9.32 13.22 22.27
C TYR A 34 7.80 13.25 22.45
N THR A 35 7.23 14.47 22.52
CA THR A 35 5.78 14.66 22.53
C THR A 35 5.35 14.94 21.09
N PRO A 36 4.71 13.98 20.39
CA PRO A 36 4.27 14.22 19.01
C PRO A 36 3.25 15.37 18.96
N PRO A 37 3.23 16.14 17.86
CA PRO A 37 2.25 17.20 17.68
C PRO A 37 0.82 16.62 17.72
N ARG A 38 -0.10 17.33 18.37
CA ARG A 38 -1.54 17.00 18.41
C ARG A 38 -2.08 16.93 16.97
N TRP A 39 -2.13 15.73 16.41
CA TRP A 39 -2.94 15.43 15.25
C TRP A 39 -4.36 15.90 15.55
N ARG A 40 -5.06 16.49 14.57
CA ARG A 40 -6.51 16.65 14.68
C ARG A 40 -7.08 15.24 14.75
N THR A 41 -7.34 14.78 15.97
CA THR A 41 -7.91 13.46 16.27
C THR A 41 -9.31 13.30 15.75
N GLU A 42 -9.98 14.41 15.53
CA GLU A 42 -11.35 14.42 15.07
C GLU A 42 -11.37 14.40 13.54
N SER A 43 -12.03 13.37 13.00
CA SER A 43 -12.40 13.32 11.59
C SER A 43 -13.16 14.59 11.23
N ARG A 44 -12.76 15.24 10.12
CA ARG A 44 -13.47 16.41 9.57
C ARG A 44 -14.93 16.09 9.20
N PHE A 45 -15.28 14.81 9.13
CA PHE A 45 -16.60 14.31 8.79
C PHE A 45 -17.43 13.87 10.01
N GLY A 46 -16.89 13.96 11.23
CA GLY A 46 -17.52 13.39 12.43
C GLY A 46 -17.40 11.86 12.48
N PRO A 47 -18.14 11.17 13.36
CA PRO A 47 -18.08 9.72 13.51
C PRO A 47 -18.66 8.96 12.30
N GLU A 48 -19.42 9.63 11.43
CA GLU A 48 -20.12 9.02 10.30
C GLU A 48 -19.39 9.16 8.96
N GLY A 49 -18.11 9.57 8.95
CA GLY A 49 -17.30 9.61 7.74
C GLY A 49 -15.96 8.90 7.91
N PRO A 50 -15.15 8.80 6.84
CA PRO A 50 -13.89 8.04 6.87
C PRO A 50 -12.94 8.60 7.93
N ALA A 51 -12.38 7.72 8.76
CA ALA A 51 -11.38 8.12 9.74
C ALA A 51 -10.05 8.52 9.06
N PRO A 52 -9.33 9.55 9.53
CA PRO A 52 -8.06 9.96 8.93
C PRO A 52 -6.96 8.88 8.97
N ASP A 53 -7.01 7.99 9.96
CA ASP A 53 -6.06 6.91 10.18
C ASP A 53 -6.78 5.74 10.89
N PRO A 54 -7.58 4.95 10.17
CA PRO A 54 -8.56 4.03 10.76
C PRO A 54 -7.96 2.94 11.65
N ALA A 55 -6.82 2.38 11.24
CA ALA A 55 -6.11 1.37 12.03
C ALA A 55 -5.31 1.97 13.20
N GLY A 56 -5.15 3.30 13.24
CA GLY A 56 -4.18 3.97 14.09
C GLY A 56 -2.76 3.59 13.67
N SER A 57 -1.94 4.56 13.29
CA SER A 57 -0.52 4.37 12.93
C SER A 57 0.38 3.91 14.10
N HIS A 58 -0.22 3.43 15.19
CA HIS A 58 0.45 2.70 16.24
C HIS A 58 0.34 1.20 15.90
N HIS A 59 1.49 0.53 15.75
CA HIS A 59 1.71 -0.94 15.63
C HIS A 59 2.24 -1.47 14.28
N ASP A 60 2.01 -0.83 13.12
CA ASP A 60 2.54 -1.35 11.85
C ASP A 60 3.78 -0.57 11.35
N ARG A 61 4.98 -1.13 11.55
CA ARG A 61 6.28 -0.56 11.15
C ARG A 61 6.66 -0.85 9.68
N ARG A 62 5.79 -1.48 8.89
CA ARG A 62 6.10 -1.83 7.50
C ARG A 62 6.26 -0.59 6.61
N ILE A 63 7.04 -0.77 5.55
CA ILE A 63 7.15 0.23 4.49
C ILE A 63 5.84 0.22 3.70
N ARG A 64 5.08 1.32 3.78
CA ARG A 64 3.83 1.48 3.02
C ARG A 64 4.10 1.60 1.52
N SER A 65 3.20 1.00 0.73
CA SER A 65 3.28 1.00 -0.73
C SER A 65 2.64 2.22 -1.40
N PHE A 66 1.85 2.98 -0.63
CA PHE A 66 1.18 4.19 -1.06
C PHE A 66 1.73 5.41 -0.31
N GLN A 67 1.55 6.58 -0.91
CA GLN A 67 1.73 7.86 -0.23
C GLN A 67 0.39 8.59 -0.15
N PRO A 68 -0.18 8.80 1.06
CA PRO A 68 -1.42 9.56 1.21
C PRO A 68 -1.28 10.94 0.58
N ARG A 69 -2.08 11.21 -0.45
CA ARG A 69 -2.13 12.53 -1.07
C ARG A 69 -3.10 13.41 -0.30
N ARG A 70 -2.60 14.51 0.24
CA ARG A 70 -3.43 15.58 0.83
C ARG A 70 -4.06 16.42 -0.29
N SER A 71 -5.01 15.83 -0.99
CA SER A 71 -5.79 16.54 -2.02
C SER A 71 -7.00 17.20 -1.39
N ARG A 72 -7.40 18.35 -1.93
CA ARG A 72 -8.62 19.05 -1.53
C ARG A 72 -9.83 18.22 -1.94
N VAL A 73 -10.68 17.91 -0.97
CA VAL A 73 -12.00 17.33 -1.21
C VAL A 73 -12.94 18.45 -1.67
N THR A 74 -13.68 18.24 -2.75
CA THR A 74 -14.70 19.19 -3.23
C THR A 74 -15.95 19.14 -2.34
N THR A 75 -16.79 20.18 -2.41
CA THR A 75 -18.08 20.19 -1.69
C THR A 75 -18.92 18.97 -2.03
N SER A 76 -19.05 18.62 -3.32
CA SER A 76 -19.80 17.45 -3.76
C SER A 76 -19.26 16.12 -3.22
N GLN A 77 -17.94 15.96 -3.14
CA GLN A 77 -17.32 14.75 -2.57
C GLN A 77 -17.53 14.69 -1.05
N GLU A 78 -17.45 15.83 -0.37
CA GLU A 78 -17.70 15.90 1.06
C GLU A 78 -19.16 15.61 1.41
N ASP A 79 -20.11 16.17 0.66
CA ASP A 79 -21.53 15.89 0.83
C ASP A 79 -21.85 14.42 0.60
N ALA A 80 -21.22 13.79 -0.41
CA ALA A 80 -21.37 12.36 -0.66
C ALA A 80 -20.81 11.52 0.51
N LEU A 81 -19.62 11.83 1.01
CA LEU A 81 -19.04 11.15 2.17
C LEU A 81 -19.96 11.26 3.40
N ARG A 82 -20.47 12.45 3.69
CA ARG A 82 -21.36 12.64 4.86
C ARG A 82 -22.66 11.86 4.77
N ARG A 83 -23.26 11.76 3.59
CA ARG A 83 -24.57 11.12 3.41
C ARG A 83 -24.50 9.61 3.22
N LEU A 84 -23.45 9.12 2.57
CA LEU A 84 -23.39 7.75 2.04
C LEU A 84 -22.42 6.85 2.79
N TRP A 85 -21.48 7.40 3.58
CA TRP A 85 -20.48 6.59 4.26
C TRP A 85 -21.09 5.62 5.28
N GLY A 86 -22.12 6.01 6.02
CA GLY A 86 -22.81 5.11 6.95
C GLY A 86 -23.47 3.89 6.28
N THR A 87 -23.76 3.98 4.98
CA THR A 87 -24.45 2.91 4.23
C THR A 87 -23.46 2.07 3.41
N TRP A 88 -22.53 2.72 2.71
CA TRP A 88 -21.66 2.08 1.72
C TRP A 88 -20.17 2.17 2.06
N GLY A 89 -19.82 2.96 3.08
CA GLY A 89 -18.45 3.14 3.54
C GLY A 89 -18.10 2.22 4.70
N LEU A 90 -16.82 1.88 4.80
CA LEU A 90 -16.26 1.24 5.99
C LEU A 90 -14.80 1.63 6.18
N ASP A 91 -14.36 1.60 7.43
CA ASP A 91 -12.98 1.87 7.82
C ASP A 91 -12.21 0.55 7.96
N ILE A 92 -10.99 0.51 7.41
CA ILE A 92 -10.06 -0.61 7.55
C ILE A 92 -9.30 -0.43 8.86
N ASP A 93 -9.93 -0.84 9.95
CA ASP A 93 -9.42 -0.67 11.31
C ASP A 93 -8.69 -1.90 11.87
N GLY A 94 -8.77 -3.04 11.17
CA GLY A 94 -8.16 -4.31 11.58
C GLY A 94 -8.83 -4.99 12.77
N LYS A 95 -10.05 -4.58 13.17
CA LYS A 95 -10.68 -5.07 14.42
C LYS A 95 -11.68 -6.20 14.20
N ARG A 96 -12.28 -6.29 13.02
CA ARG A 96 -13.29 -7.32 12.71
C ARG A 96 -13.06 -7.92 11.33
N VAL A 97 -13.34 -9.22 11.22
CA VAL A 97 -13.48 -9.89 9.93
C VAL A 97 -14.83 -9.49 9.33
N LEU A 98 -14.81 -9.05 8.07
CA LEU A 98 -15.99 -8.67 7.31
C LEU A 98 -16.75 -9.92 6.86
N ASP A 99 -18.07 -9.88 7.01
CA ASP A 99 -18.98 -10.84 6.39
C ASP A 99 -19.34 -10.35 4.99
N LEU A 100 -18.60 -10.83 3.99
CA LEU A 100 -18.78 -10.42 2.60
C LEU A 100 -20.12 -10.89 2.01
N ASP A 101 -20.65 -12.02 2.47
CA ASP A 101 -21.93 -12.56 2.00
C ASP A 101 -23.06 -11.60 2.37
N THR A 102 -23.12 -11.20 3.64
CA THR A 102 -24.06 -10.18 4.11
C THR A 102 -23.80 -8.81 3.49
N LEU A 103 -22.53 -8.40 3.31
CA LEU A 103 -22.21 -7.08 2.76
C LEU A 103 -22.66 -6.91 1.31
N PHE A 104 -22.70 -7.98 0.53
CA PHE A 104 -22.94 -7.96 -0.92
C PHE A 104 -24.12 -8.84 -1.37
N ASP A 105 -24.99 -9.25 -0.44
CA ASP A 105 -26.16 -10.12 -0.68
C ASP A 105 -25.81 -11.41 -1.42
N GLY A 106 -24.71 -12.07 -1.03
CA GLY A 106 -24.24 -13.33 -1.60
C GLY A 106 -23.56 -13.23 -2.97
N ARG A 107 -23.35 -12.02 -3.49
CA ARG A 107 -22.59 -11.82 -4.73
C ARG A 107 -21.11 -12.22 -4.54
N PRO A 108 -20.45 -12.84 -5.54
CA PRO A 108 -19.00 -13.01 -5.53
C PRO A 108 -18.31 -11.64 -5.43
N VAL A 109 -17.30 -11.53 -4.58
CA VAL A 109 -16.66 -10.24 -4.29
C VAL A 109 -15.28 -10.12 -4.93
N VAL A 110 -15.07 -9.04 -5.68
CA VAL A 110 -13.76 -8.62 -6.16
C VAL A 110 -13.26 -7.46 -5.28
N LEU A 111 -12.06 -7.61 -4.74
CA LEU A 111 -11.35 -6.50 -4.10
C LEU A 111 -10.63 -5.67 -5.17
N GLU A 112 -10.81 -4.36 -5.15
CA GLU A 112 -10.00 -3.41 -5.93
C GLU A 112 -9.15 -2.57 -4.98
N ILE A 113 -7.82 -2.62 -5.11
CA ILE A 113 -6.88 -1.85 -4.30
C ILE A 113 -6.40 -0.64 -5.09
N GLY A 114 -6.59 0.55 -4.53
CA GLY A 114 -6.13 1.80 -5.13
C GLY A 114 -7.00 2.26 -6.29
N PHE A 115 -8.33 2.26 -6.11
CA PHE A 115 -9.29 2.65 -7.16
C PHE A 115 -9.19 4.13 -7.58
N GLY A 116 -8.45 4.95 -6.85
CA GLY A 116 -8.20 6.35 -7.17
C GLY A 116 -9.49 7.16 -7.13
N MET A 117 -9.91 7.71 -8.27
CA MET A 117 -11.14 8.48 -8.38
C MET A 117 -12.39 7.61 -8.60
N GLY A 118 -12.24 6.31 -8.91
CA GLY A 118 -13.34 5.35 -8.97
C GLY A 118 -14.20 5.39 -10.22
N GLU A 119 -13.90 6.19 -11.26
CA GLU A 119 -14.70 6.19 -12.49
C GLU A 119 -14.70 4.82 -13.18
N ALA A 120 -13.52 4.19 -13.29
CA ALA A 120 -13.40 2.85 -13.88
C ALA A 120 -14.13 1.80 -13.02
N THR A 121 -13.99 1.89 -11.70
CA THR A 121 -14.70 1.03 -10.73
C THR A 121 -16.21 1.10 -10.92
N ALA A 122 -16.78 2.31 -10.94
CA ALA A 122 -18.22 2.51 -11.13
C ALA A 122 -18.70 1.99 -12.49
N GLN A 123 -17.92 2.20 -13.55
CA GLN A 123 -18.26 1.68 -14.89
C GLN A 123 -18.22 0.14 -14.93
N MET A 124 -17.20 -0.49 -14.35
CA MET A 124 -17.11 -1.94 -14.28
C MET A 124 -18.25 -2.53 -13.42
N ALA A 125 -18.55 -1.92 -12.27
CA ALA A 125 -19.64 -2.36 -11.40
C ALA A 125 -21.02 -2.26 -12.07
N ALA A 126 -21.26 -1.20 -12.85
CA ALA A 126 -22.48 -1.05 -13.64
C ALA A 126 -22.59 -2.07 -14.78
N ALA A 127 -21.45 -2.49 -15.35
CA ALA A 127 -21.40 -3.48 -16.42
C ALA A 127 -21.52 -4.93 -15.91
N ASP A 128 -21.30 -5.16 -14.62
CA ASP A 128 -21.32 -6.47 -13.97
C ASP A 128 -22.03 -6.40 -12.60
N PRO A 129 -23.38 -6.23 -12.59
CA PRO A 129 -24.15 -6.03 -11.36
C PRO A 129 -24.19 -7.26 -10.43
N GLU A 130 -23.84 -8.44 -10.95
CA GLU A 130 -23.81 -9.69 -10.19
C GLU A 130 -22.53 -9.84 -9.36
N THR A 131 -21.52 -9.00 -9.58
CA THR A 131 -20.27 -9.01 -8.82
C THR A 131 -20.25 -7.87 -7.81
N GLY A 132 -19.98 -8.20 -6.54
CA GLY A 132 -19.71 -7.23 -5.49
C GLY A 132 -18.31 -6.65 -5.60
N ILE A 133 -18.16 -5.33 -5.45
CA ILE A 133 -16.88 -4.64 -5.48
C ILE A 133 -16.57 -4.04 -4.11
N LEU A 134 -15.55 -4.59 -3.44
CA LEU A 134 -14.94 -3.97 -2.28
C LEU A 134 -13.80 -3.08 -2.74
N ALA A 135 -14.04 -1.77 -2.84
CA ALA A 135 -13.10 -0.79 -3.35
C ALA A 135 -12.31 -0.16 -2.20
N ALA A 136 -11.02 -0.49 -2.07
CA ALA A 136 -10.16 -0.01 -1.00
C ALA A 136 -9.19 1.09 -1.47
N ASP A 137 -9.20 2.25 -0.81
CA ASP A 137 -8.26 3.34 -1.08
C ASP A 137 -8.06 4.21 0.17
N VAL A 138 -6.96 4.97 0.22
CA VAL A 138 -6.69 5.99 1.25
C VAL A 138 -6.99 7.41 0.76
N HIS A 139 -7.40 7.56 -0.50
CA HIS A 139 -7.65 8.83 -1.15
C HIS A 139 -9.09 9.31 -0.91
N THR A 140 -9.28 10.10 0.15
CA THR A 140 -10.60 10.63 0.56
C THR A 140 -11.40 11.32 -0.56
N PRO A 141 -10.83 12.19 -1.44
CA PRO A 141 -11.58 12.74 -2.57
C PRO A 141 -12.13 11.67 -3.50
N GLY A 142 -11.35 10.61 -3.72
CA GLY A 142 -11.71 9.46 -4.53
C GLY A 142 -12.86 8.66 -3.92
N GLN A 143 -12.79 8.40 -2.62
CA GLN A 143 -13.86 7.75 -1.85
C GLN A 143 -15.19 8.51 -2.00
N GLY A 144 -15.17 9.83 -1.82
CA GLY A 144 -16.37 10.66 -2.03
C GLY A 144 -16.87 10.67 -3.47
N ASN A 145 -15.96 10.65 -4.45
CA ASN A 145 -16.34 10.59 -5.86
C ASN A 145 -17.00 9.25 -6.23
N LEU A 146 -16.42 8.13 -5.78
CA LEU A 146 -16.97 6.79 -6.04
C LEU A 146 -18.35 6.62 -5.39
N LEU A 147 -18.54 7.07 -4.14
CA LEU A 147 -19.85 7.06 -3.51
C LEU A 147 -20.88 7.88 -4.31
N ALA A 148 -20.50 9.07 -4.77
CA ALA A 148 -21.38 9.91 -5.57
C ALA A 148 -21.68 9.30 -6.95
N LEU A 149 -20.74 8.57 -7.55
CA LEU A 149 -20.94 7.84 -8.80
C LEU A 149 -21.89 6.65 -8.61
N ALA A 150 -21.68 5.87 -7.55
CA ALA A 150 -22.54 4.75 -7.18
C ALA A 150 -23.98 5.23 -6.94
N GLU A 151 -24.17 6.34 -6.22
CA GLU A 151 -25.49 6.90 -5.95
C GLU A 151 -26.19 7.34 -7.24
N ARG A 152 -25.49 8.09 -8.10
CA ARG A 152 -26.04 8.53 -9.39
C ARG A 152 -26.36 7.38 -10.33
N GLY A 153 -25.57 6.31 -10.27
CA GLY A 153 -25.74 5.12 -11.09
C GLY A 153 -26.72 4.09 -10.53
N GLY A 154 -27.23 4.29 -9.30
CA GLY A 154 -28.04 3.29 -8.61
C GLY A 154 -27.29 1.98 -8.33
N LEU A 155 -25.97 2.06 -8.13
CA LEU A 155 -25.11 0.88 -7.95
C LEU A 155 -25.16 0.42 -6.49
N ASP A 156 -25.73 -0.76 -6.25
CA ASP A 156 -25.84 -1.38 -4.93
C ASP A 156 -24.71 -2.38 -4.63
N ASN A 157 -23.96 -2.76 -5.67
CA ASN A 157 -22.88 -3.75 -5.63
C ASN A 157 -21.49 -3.16 -5.30
N ILE A 158 -21.41 -1.93 -4.76
CA ILE A 158 -20.14 -1.29 -4.36
C ILE A 158 -20.11 -1.05 -2.85
N ARG A 159 -18.97 -1.33 -2.21
CA ARG A 159 -18.61 -0.84 -0.88
C ARG A 159 -17.25 -0.15 -0.93
N VAL A 160 -17.13 0.99 -0.25
CA VAL A 160 -15.89 1.80 -0.21
C VAL A 160 -15.19 1.60 1.13
N ALA A 161 -13.96 1.10 1.08
CA ALA A 161 -13.13 0.85 2.26
C ALA A 161 -12.00 1.89 2.36
N ASN A 162 -11.90 2.57 3.50
CA ASN A 162 -10.86 3.56 3.76
C ASN A 162 -9.73 2.96 4.61
N GLY A 163 -8.50 2.98 4.11
CA GLY A 163 -7.30 2.56 4.86
C GLY A 163 -6.34 1.66 4.08
N ASP A 164 -5.39 1.05 4.80
CA ASP A 164 -4.34 0.20 4.19
C ASP A 164 -4.90 -1.17 3.81
N ALA A 165 -4.95 -1.47 2.50
CA ALA A 165 -5.43 -2.74 1.98
C ALA A 165 -4.64 -3.97 2.49
N ILE A 166 -3.39 -3.81 2.95
CA ILE A 166 -2.66 -4.90 3.60
C ILE A 166 -3.30 -5.27 4.94
N ILE A 167 -3.79 -4.29 5.70
CA ILE A 167 -4.51 -4.56 6.95
C ILE A 167 -5.84 -5.24 6.64
N LEU A 168 -6.54 -4.79 5.60
CA LEU A 168 -7.79 -5.42 5.16
C LEU A 168 -7.57 -6.90 4.82
N LEU A 169 -6.59 -7.21 3.97
CA LEU A 169 -6.26 -8.59 3.61
C LEU A 169 -5.82 -9.41 4.83
N ARG A 170 -4.97 -8.86 5.70
CA ARG A 170 -4.40 -9.61 6.83
C ARG A 170 -5.41 -9.90 7.92
N GLU A 171 -6.18 -8.88 8.33
CA GLU A 171 -6.96 -8.91 9.57
C GLU A 171 -8.47 -8.97 9.35
N MET A 172 -8.98 -8.52 8.20
CA MET A 172 -10.42 -8.24 8.02
C MET A 172 -11.10 -9.11 6.97
N LEU A 173 -10.38 -9.96 6.24
CA LEU A 173 -10.96 -10.85 5.24
C LEU A 173 -10.73 -12.31 5.62
N ALA A 174 -11.78 -13.11 5.49
CA ALA A 174 -11.69 -14.56 5.69
C ALA A 174 -10.83 -15.21 4.59
N PRO A 175 -10.19 -16.35 4.86
CA PRO A 175 -9.54 -17.15 3.82
C PRO A 175 -10.49 -17.46 2.66
N ASP A 176 -9.94 -17.53 1.45
CA ASP A 176 -10.64 -17.96 0.22
C ASP A 176 -11.95 -17.20 -0.10
N SER A 177 -12.15 -16.01 0.46
CA SER A 177 -13.41 -15.27 0.39
C SER A 177 -13.55 -14.34 -0.84
N LEU A 178 -12.45 -14.03 -1.53
CA LEU A 178 -12.47 -13.12 -2.69
C LEU A 178 -12.53 -13.90 -4.01
N ALA A 179 -13.51 -13.57 -4.86
CA ALA A 179 -13.61 -14.11 -6.22
C ALA A 179 -12.58 -13.50 -7.19
N GLY A 180 -11.95 -12.38 -6.82
CA GLY A 180 -10.88 -11.77 -7.59
C GLY A 180 -10.21 -10.60 -6.88
N LEU A 181 -9.09 -10.14 -7.44
CA LEU A 181 -8.33 -8.99 -6.97
C LEU A 181 -7.87 -8.14 -8.15
N ARG A 182 -8.11 -6.82 -8.07
CA ARG A 182 -7.69 -5.83 -9.06
C ARG A 182 -6.70 -4.85 -8.44
N VAL A 183 -5.59 -4.62 -9.13
CA VAL A 183 -4.56 -3.63 -8.75
C VAL A 183 -4.15 -2.85 -9.98
N TYR A 184 -4.82 -1.73 -10.23
CA TYR A 184 -4.60 -0.93 -11.43
C TYR A 184 -3.78 0.31 -11.13
N PHE A 185 -2.75 0.55 -11.94
CA PHE A 185 -1.85 1.70 -11.88
C PHE A 185 -1.31 2.00 -10.46
N PRO A 186 -0.84 1.00 -9.70
CA PRO A 186 -0.24 1.25 -8.39
C PRO A 186 1.00 2.13 -8.51
N ASP A 187 1.31 2.90 -7.46
CA ASP A 187 2.47 3.81 -7.45
C ASP A 187 3.75 3.09 -7.94
N PRO A 188 4.39 3.54 -9.04
CA PRO A 188 5.45 2.75 -9.70
C PRO A 188 6.82 2.84 -9.01
N TRP A 189 6.99 3.82 -8.12
CA TRP A 189 8.22 4.07 -7.37
C TRP A 189 9.49 3.97 -8.24
N PRO A 190 9.69 4.84 -9.25
CA PRO A 190 10.66 4.64 -10.32
C PRO A 190 12.13 4.65 -9.88
N LYS A 191 12.43 5.15 -8.67
CA LYS A 191 13.79 5.19 -8.13
C LYS A 191 14.11 3.86 -7.47
N LYS A 192 15.21 3.19 -7.85
CA LYS A 192 15.65 1.87 -7.30
C LYS A 192 15.54 1.76 -5.78
N ARG A 193 15.98 2.77 -5.03
CA ARG A 193 15.88 2.83 -3.56
C ARG A 193 14.46 2.75 -2.99
N HIS A 194 13.44 2.99 -3.81
CA HIS A 194 12.03 2.95 -3.46
C HIS A 194 11.31 1.70 -3.97
N HIS A 195 11.97 0.77 -4.69
CA HIS A 195 11.30 -0.42 -5.24
C HIS A 195 10.64 -1.28 -4.15
N LYS A 196 11.21 -1.32 -2.94
CA LYS A 196 10.60 -1.94 -1.74
C LYS A 196 9.25 -1.35 -1.30
N ARG A 197 8.82 -0.24 -1.90
CA ARG A 197 7.49 0.37 -1.73
C ARG A 197 6.51 -0.06 -2.82
N ARG A 198 6.94 -0.76 -3.88
CA ARG A 198 5.99 -1.31 -4.85
C ARG A 198 5.06 -2.30 -4.14
N LEU A 199 3.78 -2.27 -4.45
CA LEU A 199 2.78 -3.14 -3.85
C LEU A 199 2.98 -4.60 -4.27
N ILE A 200 3.23 -4.83 -5.56
CA ILE A 200 3.44 -6.20 -6.09
C ILE A 200 4.84 -6.68 -5.70
N GLN A 201 4.88 -7.45 -4.62
CA GLN A 201 6.06 -8.08 -4.01
C GLN A 201 5.70 -9.50 -3.60
N PRO A 202 6.68 -10.41 -3.44
CA PRO A 202 6.42 -11.80 -3.02
C PRO A 202 5.54 -11.90 -1.78
N GLU A 203 5.79 -11.09 -0.74
CA GLU A 203 5.04 -11.14 0.51
C GLU A 203 3.58 -10.67 0.36
N PHE A 204 3.34 -9.69 -0.52
CA PHE A 204 1.98 -9.28 -0.87
C PHE A 204 1.24 -10.39 -1.61
N LEU A 205 1.90 -11.06 -2.55
CA LEU A 205 1.30 -12.17 -3.30
C LEU A 205 0.97 -13.35 -2.38
N THR A 206 1.87 -13.70 -1.45
CA THR A 206 1.61 -14.74 -0.46
C THR A 206 0.38 -14.39 0.38
N LEU A 207 0.28 -13.14 0.87
CA LEU A 207 -0.90 -12.71 1.63
C LEU A 207 -2.18 -12.72 0.78
N ALA A 208 -2.13 -12.15 -0.43
CA ALA A 208 -3.27 -12.09 -1.34
C ALA A 208 -3.76 -13.49 -1.72
N ALA A 209 -2.83 -14.43 -1.94
CA ALA A 209 -3.15 -15.82 -2.20
C ALA A 209 -4.05 -16.36 -1.10
N THR A 210 -3.76 -16.16 0.19
CA THR A 210 -4.58 -16.67 1.30
C THR A 210 -6.04 -16.18 1.35
N ARG A 211 -6.40 -15.12 0.60
CA ARG A 211 -7.74 -14.52 0.61
C ARG A 211 -8.52 -14.73 -0.69
N LEU A 212 -7.83 -14.93 -1.81
CA LEU A 212 -8.43 -15.22 -3.11
C LEU A 212 -8.98 -16.64 -3.15
N ALA A 213 -10.20 -16.91 -3.59
CA ALA A 213 -10.66 -18.29 -3.77
C ALA A 213 -9.78 -19.06 -4.77
N PRO A 214 -9.63 -20.39 -4.63
CA PRO A 214 -9.04 -21.24 -5.66
C PRO A 214 -9.62 -20.95 -7.05
N GLY A 215 -8.78 -20.58 -8.01
CA GLY A 215 -9.20 -20.20 -9.37
C GLY A 215 -9.57 -18.72 -9.56
N ALA A 216 -9.57 -17.89 -8.50
CA ALA A 216 -9.79 -16.45 -8.60
C ALA A 216 -8.66 -15.76 -9.38
N VAL A 217 -8.99 -14.65 -10.05
CA VAL A 217 -8.04 -13.90 -10.87
C VAL A 217 -7.49 -12.70 -10.10
N LEU A 218 -6.16 -12.56 -10.09
CA LEU A 218 -5.43 -11.34 -9.81
C LEU A 218 -5.14 -10.63 -11.13
N HIS A 219 -5.69 -9.42 -11.29
CA HIS A 219 -5.52 -8.57 -12.46
C HIS A 219 -4.77 -7.30 -12.07
N CYS A 220 -3.51 -7.21 -12.52
CA CYS A 220 -2.70 -6.01 -12.38
C CYS A 220 -2.65 -5.24 -13.71
N ALA A 221 -2.57 -3.91 -13.65
CA ALA A 221 -2.29 -3.08 -14.82
C ALA A 221 -1.31 -1.96 -14.47
N THR A 222 -0.39 -1.62 -15.38
CA THR A 222 0.54 -0.49 -15.20
C THR A 222 1.00 0.08 -16.53
N ASP A 223 1.26 1.38 -16.58
CA ASP A 223 1.83 2.11 -17.72
C ASP A 223 3.35 2.36 -17.56
N TRP A 224 3.98 1.72 -16.57
CA TRP A 224 5.40 1.86 -16.28
C TRP A 224 6.14 0.56 -16.57
N GLU A 225 6.83 0.50 -17.71
CA GLU A 225 7.52 -0.72 -18.21
C GLU A 225 8.40 -1.40 -17.15
N PRO A 226 9.32 -0.71 -16.44
CA PRO A 226 10.15 -1.36 -15.41
C PRO A 226 9.39 -1.88 -14.19
N TYR A 227 8.11 -1.52 -14.03
CA TYR A 227 7.25 -2.11 -13.01
C TYR A 227 6.43 -3.25 -13.59
N ALA A 228 5.98 -3.18 -14.85
CA ALA A 228 5.39 -4.30 -15.55
C ALA A 228 6.33 -5.51 -15.59
N GLU A 229 7.61 -5.30 -15.93
CA GLU A 229 8.64 -6.34 -15.93
C GLU A 229 8.79 -6.98 -14.54
N GLN A 230 8.86 -6.15 -13.48
CA GLN A 230 8.96 -6.64 -12.11
C GLN A 230 7.69 -7.40 -11.68
N MET A 231 6.50 -6.91 -12.04
CA MET A 231 5.25 -7.59 -11.73
C MET A 231 5.25 -8.97 -12.38
N LEU A 232 5.65 -9.07 -13.65
CA LEU A 232 5.72 -10.32 -14.40
C LEU A 232 6.72 -11.29 -13.75
N GLU A 233 7.92 -10.83 -13.40
CA GLU A 233 8.94 -11.63 -12.72
C GLU A 233 8.41 -12.20 -11.39
N VAL A 234 7.88 -11.33 -10.53
CA VAL A 234 7.42 -11.70 -9.18
C VAL A 234 6.20 -12.61 -9.24
N LEU A 235 5.23 -12.35 -10.12
CA LEU A 235 4.04 -13.20 -10.29
C LEU A 235 4.39 -14.56 -10.89
N SER A 236 5.26 -14.60 -11.90
CA SER A 236 5.65 -15.86 -12.55
C SER A 236 6.46 -16.77 -11.63
N ALA A 237 7.22 -16.20 -10.69
CA ALA A 237 7.99 -16.95 -9.70
C ALA A 237 7.14 -17.45 -8.52
N HIS A 238 5.94 -16.90 -8.28
CA HIS A 238 5.15 -17.22 -7.09
C HIS A 238 4.42 -18.57 -7.21
N PRO A 239 4.53 -19.47 -6.21
CA PRO A 239 4.00 -20.84 -6.31
C PRO A 239 2.47 -20.94 -6.30
N ASP A 240 1.76 -19.92 -5.83
CA ASP A 240 0.29 -19.94 -5.77
C ASP A 240 -0.40 -19.33 -6.99
N PHE A 241 0.36 -18.78 -7.93
CA PHE A 241 -0.19 -18.10 -9.11
C PHE A 241 0.26 -18.78 -10.41
N GLU A 242 -0.62 -18.81 -11.39
CA GLU A 242 -0.34 -19.22 -12.75
C GLU A 242 -0.69 -18.10 -13.72
N ASN A 243 0.14 -17.89 -14.74
CA ASN A 243 -0.16 -16.92 -15.78
C ASN A 243 -1.34 -17.43 -16.62
N THR A 244 -2.31 -16.58 -16.90
CA THR A 244 -3.46 -16.94 -17.75
C THR A 244 -3.13 -16.95 -19.25
N VAL A 245 -2.00 -16.34 -19.64
CA VAL A 245 -1.46 -16.41 -21.01
C VAL A 245 -0.65 -17.70 -21.15
N PRO A 246 -1.02 -18.64 -22.06
CA PRO A 246 -0.36 -19.95 -22.16
C PRO A 246 1.16 -19.89 -22.38
N GLU A 247 1.62 -18.92 -23.18
CA GLU A 247 3.05 -18.71 -23.48
C GLU A 247 3.74 -17.77 -22.47
N GLY A 248 3.03 -17.36 -21.42
CA GLY A 248 3.48 -16.35 -20.48
C GLY A 248 3.43 -14.91 -21.03
N GLY A 249 4.02 -13.98 -20.28
CA GLY A 249 4.03 -12.56 -20.64
C GLY A 249 2.79 -11.79 -20.20
N TYR A 250 2.49 -10.73 -20.93
CA TYR A 250 1.39 -9.80 -20.68
C TYR A 250 0.13 -10.22 -21.41
N ALA A 251 -1.02 -10.05 -20.77
CA ALA A 251 -2.32 -10.29 -21.39
C ALA A 251 -2.74 -9.09 -22.26
N PRO A 252 -3.55 -9.29 -23.31
CA PRO A 252 -4.23 -8.18 -23.95
C PRO A 252 -5.20 -7.52 -22.95
N ARG A 253 -5.38 -6.20 -23.05
CA ARG A 253 -6.36 -5.49 -22.23
C ARG A 253 -7.75 -6.12 -22.39
N PRO A 254 -8.36 -6.64 -21.32
CA PRO A 254 -9.70 -7.21 -21.42
C PRO A 254 -10.72 -6.14 -21.80
N ALA A 255 -11.72 -6.50 -22.61
CA ALA A 255 -12.76 -5.57 -23.06
C ALA A 255 -13.56 -4.95 -21.90
N PHE A 256 -13.67 -5.67 -20.77
CA PHE A 256 -14.35 -5.17 -19.57
C PHE A 256 -13.57 -4.08 -18.83
N ARG A 257 -12.24 -3.94 -19.03
CA ARG A 257 -11.43 -2.93 -18.33
C ARG A 257 -11.50 -1.60 -19.10
N PRO A 258 -12.20 -0.58 -18.57
CA PRO A 258 -12.33 0.69 -19.25
C PRO A 258 -10.97 1.37 -19.45
N LEU A 259 -10.90 2.28 -20.43
CA LEU A 259 -9.77 3.20 -20.51
C LEU A 259 -9.82 4.13 -19.30
N THR A 260 -8.84 4.03 -18.42
CA THR A 260 -8.79 4.91 -17.25
C THR A 260 -8.23 6.29 -17.64
N ARG A 261 -8.50 7.32 -16.82
CA ARG A 261 -7.86 8.64 -17.00
C ARG A 261 -6.33 8.56 -16.99
N PHE A 262 -5.76 7.62 -16.23
CA PHE A 262 -4.31 7.40 -16.17
C PHE A 262 -3.77 6.84 -17.49
N GLU A 263 -4.50 5.92 -18.12
CA GLU A 263 -4.14 5.40 -19.44
C GLU A 263 -4.20 6.49 -20.50
N GLY A 264 -5.21 7.37 -20.48
CA GLY A 264 -5.25 8.52 -21.39
C GLY A 264 -3.99 9.38 -21.29
N GLN A 265 -3.57 9.72 -20.07
CA GLN A 265 -2.37 10.54 -19.83
C GLN A 265 -1.04 9.82 -20.16
N GLY A 266 -0.99 8.50 -20.01
CA GLY A 266 0.17 7.68 -20.39
C GLY A 266 0.27 7.49 -21.90
N LEU A 267 -0.86 7.21 -22.57
CA LEU A 267 -0.95 7.07 -24.03
C LEU A 267 -0.60 8.37 -24.74
N ASP A 268 -1.03 9.52 -24.21
CA ASP A 268 -0.63 10.85 -24.73
C ASP A 268 0.88 11.08 -24.66
N LYS A 269 1.59 10.33 -23.82
CA LYS A 269 3.06 10.33 -23.67
C LYS A 269 3.74 9.16 -24.38
N GLY A 270 2.99 8.35 -25.13
CA GLY A 270 3.49 7.17 -25.82
C GLY A 270 3.80 5.97 -24.92
N HIS A 271 3.29 5.94 -23.69
CA HIS A 271 3.47 4.79 -22.80
C HIS A 271 2.61 3.62 -23.26
N VAL A 272 3.16 2.41 -23.15
CA VAL A 272 2.42 1.15 -23.34
C VAL A 272 1.85 0.73 -21.98
N VAL A 273 0.58 0.35 -21.96
CA VAL A 273 -0.05 -0.24 -20.77
C VAL A 273 0.05 -1.75 -20.86
N HIS A 274 0.52 -2.36 -19.77
CA HIS A 274 0.59 -3.79 -19.62
C HIS A 274 -0.46 -4.29 -18.65
N ASP A 275 -1.20 -5.31 -19.07
CA ASP A 275 -2.12 -6.07 -18.25
C ASP A 275 -1.48 -7.41 -17.87
N LEU A 276 -1.54 -7.77 -16.59
CA LEU A 276 -1.08 -9.04 -16.07
C LEU A 276 -2.25 -9.74 -15.40
N LEU A 277 -2.69 -10.85 -15.98
CA LEU A 277 -3.77 -11.68 -15.43
C LEU A 277 -3.17 -13.01 -14.97
N PHE A 278 -3.19 -13.21 -13.67
CA PHE A 278 -2.75 -14.45 -13.02
C PHE A 278 -3.90 -15.07 -12.24
N ARG A 279 -4.00 -16.40 -12.27
CA ARG A 279 -5.01 -17.14 -11.53
C ARG A 279 -4.40 -17.72 -10.27
N ARG A 280 -5.11 -17.66 -9.13
CA ARG A 280 -4.76 -18.46 -7.95
C ARG A 280 -4.92 -19.93 -8.31
N ARG A 281 -3.87 -20.73 -8.13
CA ARG A 281 -3.90 -22.18 -8.35
C ARG A 281 -4.95 -22.85 -7.45
N LYS A 282 -5.47 -23.99 -7.89
CA LYS A 282 -6.56 -24.71 -7.19
C LYS A 282 -6.09 -25.63 -6.05
N ASN A 283 -4.83 -25.52 -5.64
CA ASN A 283 -4.17 -26.45 -4.72
C ASN A 283 -4.85 -26.54 -3.36
#